data_AF-A0A7V0MLT2-F1
#
_entry.id   AF-A0A7V0MLT2-F1
#
_cell.length_a   1.000
_cell.length_b   1.000
_cell.length_c   1.000
_cell.angle_alpha   90.00
_cell.angle_beta   90.00
_cell.angle_gamma   90.00
#
_symmetry.space_group_name_H-M   'P 1'
#
loop_
_entity.id
_entity.type
_entity.pdbx_description
1 polymer ?
#
loop_
_entity_poly.entity_id
_entity_poly.type
_entity_poly.pdbx_seq_one_letter_code
_entity_poly.pdbx_strand_id
1 'polypeptide(L)'
;MSNFEKHLEKYEMFKHDATNDSVSIPLRIEAYFYAAFHLIEAVAARHGLHVEKHQRVRSFLVRHSEIMGDETEKVWQAFQEIENQLRPGQVYGGQVNGWKLRRARELFIVIEAVCQGILS
;
A
#
# COMPACT_ATOMS: atom_id res chain seq x y z
N MET A 1 8.32 20.70 4.47
CA MET A 1 7.38 19.58 4.52
C MET A 1 7.84 18.56 5.56
N SER A 2 6.94 18.24 6.48
CA SER A 2 7.03 17.13 7.43
C SER A 2 7.15 15.78 6.70
N ASN A 3 7.59 14.73 7.42
CA ASN A 3 7.61 13.38 6.86
C ASN A 3 6.20 12.88 6.49
N PHE A 4 5.20 13.27 7.28
CA PHE A 4 3.80 13.02 6.98
C PHE A 4 3.38 13.56 5.59
N GLU A 5 3.64 14.83 5.32
CA GLU A 5 3.32 15.47 4.04
C GLU A 5 4.06 14.82 2.86
N LYS A 6 5.34 14.48 3.03
CA LYS A 6 6.14 13.78 2.00
C LYS A 6 5.55 12.42 1.64
N HIS A 7 5.04 11.69 2.63
CA HIS A 7 4.45 10.38 2.42
C HIS A 7 3.06 10.47 1.80
N LEU A 8 2.25 11.45 2.18
CA LEU A 8 0.99 11.73 1.50
C LEU A 8 1.18 12.11 0.03
N GLU A 9 2.13 12.99 -0.28
CA GLU A 9 2.42 13.40 -1.66
C GLU A 9 2.81 12.19 -2.53
N LYS A 10 3.66 11.31 -2.00
CA LYS A 10 4.02 10.07 -2.69
C LYS A 10 2.84 9.12 -2.85
N TYR A 11 2.01 8.97 -1.82
CA TYR A 11 0.81 8.14 -1.89
C TYR A 11 -0.12 8.63 -3.02
N GLU A 12 -0.38 9.93 -3.12
CA GLU A 12 -1.23 10.50 -4.18
C GLU A 12 -0.61 10.30 -5.57
N MET A 13 0.69 10.54 -5.71
CA MET A 13 1.43 10.30 -6.96
C MET A 13 1.29 8.83 -7.42
N PHE A 14 1.54 7.87 -6.53
CA PHE A 14 1.42 6.46 -6.89
C PHE A 14 -0.02 6.01 -7.10
N LYS A 15 -0.98 6.56 -6.34
CA LYS A 15 -2.41 6.28 -6.55
C LYS A 15 -2.87 6.76 -7.93
N HIS A 16 -2.42 7.93 -8.36
CA HIS A 16 -2.66 8.43 -9.71
C HIS A 16 -2.16 7.43 -10.76
N ASP A 17 -0.91 6.97 -10.65
CA ASP A 17 -0.34 6.00 -11.60
C ASP A 17 -1.05 4.64 -11.55
N ALA A 18 -1.47 4.17 -10.37
CA ALA A 18 -2.17 2.90 -10.19
C ALA A 18 -3.55 2.90 -10.86
N THR A 19 -4.22 4.05 -10.88
CA THR A 19 -5.56 4.22 -11.44
C THR A 19 -5.57 4.65 -12.90
N ASN A 20 -4.42 5.05 -13.44
CA ASN A 20 -4.29 5.48 -14.83
C ASN A 20 -4.27 4.29 -15.81
N ASP A 21 -5.27 4.22 -16.68
CA ASP A 21 -5.42 3.14 -17.67
C ASP A 21 -4.36 3.18 -18.79
N SER A 22 -3.62 4.28 -18.96
CA SER A 22 -2.48 4.34 -19.90
C SER A 22 -1.21 3.68 -19.35
N VAL A 23 -1.16 3.40 -18.04
CA VAL A 23 -0.04 2.70 -17.40
C VAL A 23 -0.23 1.19 -17.57
N SER A 24 0.86 0.47 -17.87
CA SER A 24 0.80 -0.98 -18.05
C SER A 24 0.36 -1.67 -16.76
N ILE A 25 -0.35 -2.81 -16.87
CA ILE A 25 -0.83 -3.57 -15.71
C ILE A 25 0.27 -3.85 -14.66
N PRO A 26 1.47 -4.32 -15.04
CA PRO A 26 2.57 -4.51 -14.10
C PRO A 26 2.89 -3.27 -13.26
N LEU A 27 2.99 -2.12 -13.94
CA LEU A 27 3.33 -0.86 -13.31
C LEU A 27 2.19 -0.33 -12.43
N ARG A 28 0.93 -0.58 -12.80
CA ARG A 28 -0.22 -0.24 -11.95
C ARG A 28 -0.24 -1.05 -10.65
N ILE A 29 0.14 -2.33 -10.71
CA ILE A 29 0.24 -3.18 -9.51
C ILE A 29 1.38 -2.68 -8.60
N GLU A 30 2.55 -2.34 -9.17
CA GLU A 30 3.66 -1.70 -8.43
C GLU A 30 3.21 -0.37 -7.81
N ALA A 31 2.45 0.43 -8.56
CA ALA A 31 1.93 1.70 -8.06
C ALA A 31 0.94 1.51 -6.90
N TYR A 32 0.02 0.53 -6.95
CA TYR A 32 -0.83 0.19 -5.81
C TYR A 32 -0.02 -0.22 -4.57
N PHE A 33 1.05 -0.99 -4.76
CA PHE A 33 1.96 -1.37 -3.68
C PHE A 33 2.63 -0.15 -3.04
N TYR A 34 3.21 0.75 -3.84
CA TYR A 34 3.88 1.94 -3.31
C TYR A 34 2.91 2.96 -2.71
N ALA A 35 1.72 3.10 -3.28
CA ALA A 35 0.65 3.91 -2.71
C ALA A 35 0.27 3.40 -1.31
N ALA A 36 0.03 2.08 -1.17
CA ALA A 36 -0.27 1.46 0.12
C ALA A 36 0.88 1.67 1.14
N PHE A 37 2.13 1.44 0.72
CA PHE A 37 3.28 1.60 1.61
C PHE A 37 3.41 3.04 2.12
N HIS A 38 3.28 4.03 1.23
CA HIS A 38 3.40 5.42 1.63
C HIS A 38 2.22 5.92 2.44
N LEU A 39 1.02 5.38 2.24
CA LEU A 39 -0.11 5.69 3.10
C LEU A 39 0.09 5.13 4.52
N ILE A 40 0.62 3.91 4.65
CA ILE A 40 0.98 3.32 5.95
C ILE A 40 2.09 4.13 6.63
N GLU A 41 3.12 4.59 5.89
CA GLU A 41 4.14 5.50 6.41
C GLU A 41 3.57 6.85 6.82
N ALA A 42 2.57 7.39 6.12
CA ALA A 42 1.90 8.62 6.52
C ALA A 42 1.17 8.44 7.86
N VAL A 43 0.47 7.32 8.04
CA VAL A 43 -0.11 6.94 9.34
C VAL A 43 0.97 6.85 10.41
N ALA A 44 2.06 6.12 10.18
CA ALA A 44 3.17 6.04 11.13
C ALA A 44 3.73 7.42 11.50
N ALA A 45 3.98 8.27 10.50
CA ALA A 45 4.53 9.61 10.67
C ALA A 45 3.59 10.54 11.46
N ARG A 46 2.26 10.37 11.36
CA ARG A 46 1.27 11.09 12.18
C ARG A 46 1.45 10.82 13.68
N HIS A 47 1.96 9.64 14.03
CA HIS A 47 2.28 9.23 15.40
C HIS A 47 3.75 9.44 15.77
N GLY A 48 4.54 10.14 14.94
CA GLY A 48 5.97 10.34 15.18
C GLY A 48 6.83 9.08 14.98
N LEU A 49 6.32 8.08 14.27
CA LEU A 49 6.99 6.82 13.99
C LEU A 49 7.42 6.73 12.52
N HIS A 50 8.18 5.69 12.19
CA HIS A 50 8.65 5.40 10.82
C HIS A 50 8.74 3.88 10.59
N VAL A 51 8.23 3.41 9.45
CA VAL A 51 8.26 1.98 9.08
C VAL A 51 9.62 1.58 8.49
N GLU A 52 10.34 2.53 7.89
CA GLU A 52 11.67 2.40 7.26
C GLU A 52 11.64 1.74 5.89
N LYS A 53 11.06 0.55 5.78
CA LYS A 53 11.01 -0.21 4.52
C LYS A 53 9.84 -1.17 4.48
N HIS A 54 9.38 -1.47 3.27
CA HIS A 54 8.17 -2.27 3.05
C HIS A 54 8.20 -3.66 3.71
N GLN A 55 9.37 -4.31 3.77
CA GLN A 55 9.51 -5.62 4.43
C GLN A 55 9.21 -5.59 5.93
N ARG A 56 9.20 -4.40 6.55
CA ARG A 56 8.92 -4.22 7.97
C ARG A 56 7.46 -3.89 8.27
N VAL A 57 6.60 -3.69 7.27
CA VAL A 57 5.19 -3.30 7.48
C VAL A 57 4.48 -4.23 8.44
N ARG A 58 4.57 -5.56 8.26
CA ARG A 58 3.94 -6.52 9.17
C ARG A 58 4.44 -6.37 10.60
N SER A 59 5.76 -6.41 10.81
CA SER A 59 6.34 -6.30 12.16
C SER A 59 6.02 -4.96 12.82
N PHE A 60 6.00 -3.88 12.03
CA PHE A 60 5.68 -2.53 12.51
C PHE A 60 4.21 -2.47 12.97
N LEU A 61 3.28 -2.89 12.12
CA LEU A 61 1.85 -2.84 12.43
C LEU A 61 1.47 -3.75 13.60
N VAL A 62 2.11 -4.92 13.73
CA VAL A 62 1.90 -5.80 14.88
C VAL A 62 2.46 -5.18 16.17
N ARG A 63 3.65 -4.56 16.12
CA ARG A 63 4.25 -3.91 17.28
C ARG A 63 3.47 -2.67 17.73
N HIS A 64 2.86 -1.97 16.78
CA HIS A 64 2.11 -0.73 16.98
C HIS A 64 0.62 -0.93 16.68
N SER A 65 0.07 -2.06 17.16
CA SER A 65 -1.32 -2.43 16.87
C SER A 65 -2.32 -1.41 17.42
N GLU A 66 -1.95 -0.63 18.43
CA GLU A 66 -2.76 0.46 18.98
C GLU A 66 -3.13 1.54 17.95
N ILE A 67 -2.40 1.66 16.83
CA ILE A 67 -2.66 2.64 15.77
C ILE A 67 -3.90 2.27 14.95
N MET A 68 -4.09 0.98 14.65
CA MET A 68 -5.17 0.49 13.79
C MET A 68 -6.18 -0.40 14.53
N GLY A 69 -5.88 -0.78 15.77
CA GLY A 69 -6.69 -1.66 16.59
C GLY A 69 -6.98 -2.99 15.91
N ASP A 70 -8.25 -3.38 15.89
CA ASP A 70 -8.69 -4.65 15.31
C ASP A 70 -8.44 -4.75 13.79
N GLU A 71 -8.23 -3.62 13.10
CA GLU A 71 -7.94 -3.59 11.66
C GLU A 71 -6.45 -3.87 11.35
N THR A 72 -5.57 -3.92 12.35
CA THR A 72 -4.13 -4.17 12.17
C THR A 72 -3.87 -5.41 11.32
N GLU A 73 -4.55 -6.52 11.62
CA GLU A 73 -4.33 -7.79 10.92
C GLU A 73 -4.70 -7.71 9.44
N LYS A 74 -5.88 -7.16 9.19
CA LYS A 74 -6.41 -6.96 7.84
C LYS A 74 -5.49 -6.12 6.97
N VAL A 75 -4.94 -5.03 7.52
CA VAL A 75 -4.02 -4.14 6.77
C VAL A 75 -2.71 -4.86 6.43
N TRP A 76 -2.05 -5.51 7.39
CA TRP A 76 -0.77 -6.15 7.07
C TRP A 76 -0.94 -7.36 6.15
N GLN A 77 -2.04 -8.12 6.27
CA GLN A 77 -2.34 -9.23 5.35
C GLN A 77 -2.57 -8.73 3.93
N ALA A 78 -3.38 -7.68 3.77
CA ALA A 78 -3.63 -7.08 2.47
C ALA A 78 -2.34 -6.56 1.83
N PHE A 79 -1.50 -5.86 2.61
CA PHE A 79 -0.22 -5.36 2.13
C PHE A 79 0.73 -6.50 1.69
N GLN A 80 0.83 -7.55 2.51
CA GLN A 80 1.69 -8.71 2.19
C GLN A 80 1.22 -9.49 0.97
N GLU A 81 -0.10 -9.57 0.71
CA GLU A 81 -0.62 -10.21 -0.49
C GLU A 81 -0.21 -9.42 -1.75
N ILE A 82 -0.33 -8.09 -1.72
CA ILE A 82 0.16 -7.25 -2.82
C ILE A 82 1.68 -7.48 -3.02
N GLU A 83 2.46 -7.39 -1.94
CA GLU A 83 3.93 -7.49 -1.97
C GLU A 83 4.44 -8.84 -2.50
N ASN A 84 3.86 -9.95 -2.04
CA ASN A 84 4.45 -11.28 -2.22
C ASN A 84 3.75 -12.13 -3.29
N GLN A 85 2.50 -11.82 -3.65
CA GLN A 85 1.71 -12.66 -4.59
C GLN A 85 1.38 -11.95 -5.90
N LEU A 86 1.05 -10.65 -5.83
CA LEU A 86 0.56 -9.90 -6.99
C LEU A 86 1.70 -9.21 -7.75
N ARG A 87 2.61 -8.59 -6.99
CA ARG A 87 3.77 -7.87 -7.49
C ARG A 87 4.81 -8.81 -8.13
N PRO A 88 5.21 -9.94 -7.51
CA PRO A 88 6.16 -10.86 -8.13
C PRO A 88 5.46 -11.65 -9.25
N GLY A 89 6.05 -11.63 -10.45
CA GLY A 89 5.56 -12.43 -11.59
C GLY A 89 4.98 -11.63 -12.77
N GLN A 90 5.15 -10.31 -12.81
CA GLN A 90 4.74 -9.51 -13.96
C GLN A 90 5.78 -9.44 -15.09
N VAL A 91 6.98 -10.02 -14.89
CA VAL A 91 8.15 -9.86 -15.78
C VAL A 91 8.28 -11.00 -16.80
N TYR A 92 7.56 -12.11 -16.65
CA TYR A 92 7.67 -13.25 -17.55
C TYR A 92 6.37 -13.50 -18.32
N GLY A 93 6.30 -12.94 -19.54
CA GLY A 93 5.75 -13.53 -20.78
C GLY A 93 4.38 -14.25 -20.81
N GLY A 94 3.60 -14.24 -19.72
CA GLY A 94 2.27 -14.85 -19.65
C GLY A 94 1.21 -13.76 -19.54
N GLN A 95 0.05 -13.99 -20.17
CA GLN A 95 -1.07 -13.06 -20.35
C GLN A 95 -1.17 -11.91 -19.32
N VAL A 96 -1.29 -10.69 -19.84
CA VAL A 96 -1.64 -9.45 -19.12
C VAL A 96 -2.76 -9.75 -18.10
N ASN A 97 -2.38 -9.94 -16.84
CA ASN A 97 -3.23 -10.60 -15.86
C ASN A 97 -4.13 -9.57 -15.14
N GLY A 98 -5.22 -9.17 -15.83
CA GLY A 98 -6.20 -8.22 -15.30
C GLY A 98 -6.85 -8.66 -13.98
N TRP A 99 -6.85 -9.96 -13.65
CA TRP A 99 -7.29 -10.43 -12.34
C TRP A 99 -6.34 -9.97 -11.22
N LYS A 100 -5.02 -10.08 -11.41
CA LYS A 100 -4.04 -9.57 -10.43
C LYS A 100 -4.19 -8.07 -10.20
N LEU A 101 -4.46 -7.30 -11.26
CA LEU A 101 -4.74 -5.86 -11.13
C LEU A 101 -6.00 -5.58 -10.31
N ARG A 102 -7.10 -6.30 -10.60
CA ARG A 102 -8.34 -6.17 -9.83
C ARG A 102 -8.11 -6.50 -8.36
N ARG A 103 -7.40 -7.59 -8.08
CA ARG A 103 -7.08 -7.99 -6.70
C ARG A 103 -6.20 -6.97 -5.99
N ALA A 104 -5.18 -6.41 -6.67
CA ALA A 104 -4.34 -5.36 -6.11
C ALA A 104 -5.17 -4.11 -5.74
N ARG A 105 -6.11 -3.72 -6.61
CA ARG A 105 -7.05 -2.62 -6.34
C ARG A 105 -7.95 -2.90 -5.14
N GLU A 106 -8.54 -4.10 -5.04
CA GLU A 106 -9.42 -4.47 -3.92
C GLU A 106 -8.68 -4.41 -2.58
N LEU A 107 -7.47 -4.98 -2.52
CA LEU A 107 -6.62 -4.96 -1.33
C LEU A 107 -6.19 -3.54 -0.98
N PHE A 108 -5.84 -2.73 -1.98
CA PHE A 108 -5.50 -1.34 -1.78
C PHE A 108 -6.68 -0.54 -1.20
N ILE A 109 -7.90 -0.74 -1.70
CA ILE A 109 -9.11 -0.07 -1.17
C ILE A 109 -9.30 -0.40 0.32
N VAL A 110 -9.03 -1.63 0.74
CA VAL A 110 -9.08 -2.02 2.15
C VAL A 110 -8.06 -1.24 2.98
N ILE A 111 -6.80 -1.19 2.54
CA ILE A 111 -5.73 -0.44 3.23
C ILE A 111 -6.07 1.04 3.27
N GLU A 112 -6.51 1.60 2.14
CA GLU A 112 -6.85 3.00 1.98
C GLU A 112 -7.97 3.43 2.93
N ALA A 113 -9.05 2.65 3.01
CA ALA A 113 -10.17 2.95 3.90
C ALA A 113 -9.75 3.03 5.37
N VAL A 114 -8.94 2.06 5.84
CA VAL A 114 -8.46 2.04 7.23
C VAL A 114 -7.53 3.22 7.50
N CYS A 115 -6.52 3.42 6.65
CA CYS A 115 -5.54 4.48 6.86
C CYS A 115 -6.16 5.88 6.76
N GLN A 116 -7.06 6.13 5.79
CA GLN A 116 -7.76 7.41 5.69
C GLN A 116 -8.65 7.67 6.91
N GLY A 117 -9.30 6.63 7.45
CA GLY A 117 -10.07 6.74 8.70
C GLY A 117 -9.24 7.19 9.91
N ILE A 118 -7.94 6.89 9.93
CA ILE A 118 -7.00 7.32 10.99
C ILE A 118 -6.44 8.72 10.74
N LEU A 119 -6.26 9.10 9.47
CA LEU A 119 -5.66 10.38 9.10
C LEU A 119 -6.63 11.57 9.13
N SER A 120 -7.93 11.27 9.06
CA SER A 120 -9.07 12.21 9.18
C SER A 120 -9.15 12.83 10.57
#